data_AF-A0A7L4ZST8-F1
#
_entry.id   AF-A0A7L4ZST8-F1
#
_cell.length_a   1.000
_cell.length_b   1.000
_cell.length_c   1.000
_cell.angle_alpha   90.00
_cell.angle_beta   90.00
_cell.angle_gamma   90.00
#
_symmetry.space_group_name_H-M   'P 1'
#
loop_
_entity.id
_entity.type
_entity.pdbx_description
1 polymer ?
#
loop_
_entity_poly.entity_id
_entity_poly.type
_entity_poly.pdbx_seq_one_letter_code
_entity_poly.pdbx_strand_id
1 'polypeptide(L)'
;MQLIKRATVLAEIDQYERDGRLHVFSLGYYKTDGTKGSKARVRKGGHVVPGGVRAGASKFGYQVKHKGVLQLVNDTTGQPFAVKIKLLTHYNGIRILH
;
A
#
# COMPACT_ATOMS: atom_id res chain seq x y z
N MET A 1 12.70 5.45 -20.40
CA MET A 1 11.88 5.54 -19.16
C MET A 1 11.43 4.13 -18.79
N GLN A 2 11.83 3.58 -17.65
CA GLN A 2 11.37 2.25 -17.24
C GLN A 2 9.94 2.35 -16.72
N LEU A 3 9.06 1.48 -17.22
CA LEU A 3 7.66 1.36 -16.80
C LEU A 3 7.47 0.01 -16.13
N ILE A 4 6.71 -0.03 -15.04
CA ILE A 4 6.34 -1.28 -14.36
C ILE A 4 4.87 -1.58 -14.59
N LYS A 5 4.54 -2.82 -14.97
CA LYS A 5 3.14 -3.23 -15.16
C LYS A 5 2.43 -3.23 -13.82
N ARG A 6 1.18 -2.73 -13.79
CA ARG A 6 0.32 -2.77 -12.59
C ARG A 6 0.26 -4.15 -11.94
N ALA A 7 0.16 -5.21 -12.73
CA ALA A 7 0.12 -6.58 -12.21
C ALA A 7 1.37 -6.95 -11.42
N THR A 8 2.56 -6.54 -11.90
CA THR A 8 3.84 -6.76 -11.21
C THR A 8 3.87 -6.00 -9.88
N VAL A 9 3.44 -4.74 -9.87
CA VAL A 9 3.35 -3.94 -8.64
C VAL A 9 2.43 -4.61 -7.62
N LEU A 10 1.25 -5.07 -8.05
CA LEU A 10 0.31 -5.72 -7.16
C LEU A 10 0.84 -7.05 -6.61
N ALA A 11 1.56 -7.83 -7.43
CA ALA A 11 2.21 -9.05 -6.99
C ALA A 11 3.31 -8.77 -5.96
N GLU A 12 4.09 -7.69 -6.13
CA GLU A 12 5.09 -7.28 -5.15
C GLU A 12 4.46 -6.78 -3.84
N ILE A 13 3.43 -5.94 -3.91
CA ILE A 13 2.74 -5.42 -2.72
C ILE A 13 2.07 -6.55 -1.92
N ASP A 14 1.67 -7.64 -2.58
CA ASP A 14 1.06 -8.78 -1.91
C ASP A 14 2.06 -9.55 -1.03
N GLN A 15 3.37 -9.43 -1.29
CA GLN A 15 4.42 -10.00 -0.47
C GLN A 15 4.50 -9.25 0.85
N TYR A 16 4.30 -9.96 1.97
CA TYR A 16 4.43 -9.37 3.30
C TYR A 16 5.90 -9.19 3.69
N GLU A 17 6.73 -10.16 3.33
CA GLU A 17 8.17 -10.17 3.58
C GLU A 17 8.94 -10.46 2.29
N ARG A 18 10.13 -9.88 2.20
CA ARG A 18 11.12 -10.11 1.17
C ARG A 18 12.46 -10.36 1.86
N ASP A 19 13.09 -11.49 1.56
CA ASP A 19 14.38 -11.88 2.13
C ASP A 19 14.42 -11.83 3.68
N GLY A 20 13.32 -12.27 4.32
CA GLY A 20 13.17 -12.29 5.79
C GLY A 20 12.97 -10.92 6.44
N ARG A 21 12.70 -9.87 5.66
CA ARG A 21 12.39 -8.52 6.15
C ARG A 21 11.02 -8.07 5.67
N LEU A 22 10.35 -7.23 6.46
CA LEU A 22 9.10 -6.60 6.03
C LEU A 22 9.30 -5.88 4.69
N HIS A 23 8.43 -6.18 3.75
CA HIS A 23 8.47 -5.55 2.43
C HIS A 23 7.99 -4.10 2.56
N VAL A 24 8.96 -3.18 2.56
CA VAL A 24 8.73 -1.72 2.63
C VAL A 24 9.02 -1.10 1.28
N PHE A 25 8.08 -0.31 0.78
CA PHE A 25 8.15 0.34 -0.51
C PHE A 25 7.62 1.78 -0.44
N SER A 26 7.78 2.53 -1.52
CA SER A 26 7.20 3.87 -1.69
C SER A 26 6.11 3.86 -2.75
N LEU A 27 5.10 4.71 -2.54
CA LEU A 27 3.98 4.89 -3.47
C LEU A 27 3.76 6.36 -3.79
N GLY A 28 3.51 6.63 -5.07
CA GLY A 28 2.89 7.86 -5.55
C GLY A 28 1.45 7.58 -5.99
N TYR A 29 0.54 8.50 -5.71
CA TYR A 29 -0.88 8.36 -6.07
C TYR A 29 -1.55 9.72 -6.27
N TYR A 30 -2.71 9.72 -6.91
CA TYR A 30 -3.62 10.87 -6.90
C TYR A 30 -4.59 10.75 -5.73
N LYS A 31 -4.84 11.87 -5.06
CA LYS A 31 -5.93 12.00 -4.10
C LYS A 31 -7.25 12.24 -4.84
N THR A 32 -8.36 12.13 -4.13
CA THR A 32 -9.71 12.33 -4.69
C THR A 32 -9.96 13.78 -5.11
N ASP A 33 -9.22 14.73 -4.55
CA ASP A 33 -9.23 16.15 -4.91
C ASP A 33 -8.37 16.46 -6.17
N GLY A 34 -7.77 15.44 -6.79
CA GLY A 34 -6.89 15.60 -7.96
C GLY A 34 -5.45 15.97 -7.64
N THR A 35 -5.11 16.25 -6.38
CA THR A 35 -3.74 16.54 -5.97
C THR A 35 -2.88 15.28 -5.92
N LYS A 36 -1.57 15.42 -6.11
CA LYS A 36 -0.62 14.31 -5.99
C LYS A 36 -0.29 14.07 -4.51
N GLY A 37 -0.29 12.81 -4.12
CA GLY A 37 0.23 12.35 -2.83
C GLY A 37 1.40 11.39 -3.03
N SER A 38 2.26 11.32 -2.04
CA SER A 38 3.34 10.33 -1.97
C SER A 38 3.50 9.82 -0.54
N LYS A 39 3.94 8.57 -0.43
CA LYS A 39 4.35 7.94 0.83
C LYS A 39 5.68 7.24 0.58
N ALA A 40 6.70 7.63 1.33
CA ALA A 40 8.07 7.15 1.13
C ALA A 40 8.31 5.75 1.70
N ARG A 41 7.61 5.37 2.79
CA ARG A 41 7.78 4.08 3.45
C ARG A 41 6.43 3.51 3.86
N VAL A 42 5.97 2.51 3.11
CA VAL A 42 4.71 1.82 3.33
C VAL A 42 4.91 0.33 3.25
N ARG A 43 4.08 -0.42 3.97
CA ARG A 43 4.08 -1.88 3.97
C ARG A 43 2.67 -2.42 3.94
N LYS A 44 2.53 -3.68 3.52
CA LYS A 44 1.28 -4.42 3.69
C LYS A 44 0.98 -4.53 5.19
N GLY A 45 -0.27 -4.27 5.57
CA GLY A 45 -0.72 -4.47 6.94
C GLY A 45 -0.70 -5.96 7.28
N GLY A 46 0.25 -6.37 8.10
CA GLY A 46 0.23 -7.67 8.78
C GLY A 46 -0.63 -7.56 10.03
N HIS A 47 -1.36 -8.62 10.36
CA HIS A 47 -2.04 -8.74 11.64
C HIS A 47 -1.07 -8.37 12.78
N VAL A 48 -1.56 -7.58 13.74
CA VAL A 48 -0.88 -7.12 14.97
C VAL A 48 -0.09 -5.81 14.84
N VAL A 49 -0.77 -4.72 15.22
CA VAL A 49 -0.10 -3.53 15.80
C VAL A 49 -0.09 -3.75 17.32
N PRO A 50 1.07 -3.94 17.98
CA PRO A 50 1.14 -3.94 19.43
C PRO A 50 1.03 -2.48 19.93
N GLY A 51 0.03 -2.16 20.76
CA GLY A 51 0.05 -0.92 21.55
C GLY A 51 -0.81 0.27 21.08
N GLY A 52 -1.99 0.04 20.50
CA GLY A 52 -3.00 1.10 20.29
C GLY A 52 -3.16 1.39 18.79
N VAL A 53 -4.20 0.92 18.14
CA VAL A 53 -5.61 1.07 18.47
C VAL A 53 -6.23 -0.32 18.51
N ARG A 54 -7.08 -0.59 19.52
CA ARG A 54 -7.92 -1.79 19.52
C ARG A 54 -8.55 -1.92 18.14
N ALA A 55 -8.45 -3.11 17.56
CA ALA A 55 -9.36 -3.60 16.54
C ALA A 55 -10.80 -3.53 17.09
N GLY A 56 -11.34 -2.32 17.16
CA GLY A 56 -12.69 -2.01 17.54
C GLY A 56 -13.47 -1.87 16.25
N ALA A 57 -14.25 -2.92 15.95
CA ALA A 57 -15.38 -2.86 15.04
C ALA A 57 -15.07 -2.62 13.56
N SER A 58 -14.23 -3.46 12.98
CA SER A 58 -14.70 -4.17 11.78
C SER A 58 -13.89 -5.43 11.53
N LYS A 59 -14.62 -6.53 11.32
CA LYS A 59 -14.15 -7.79 10.75
C LYS A 59 -13.70 -7.60 9.29
N PHE A 60 -12.86 -6.60 9.00
CA PHE A 60 -12.29 -6.44 7.68
C PHE A 60 -11.10 -7.37 7.57
N GLY A 61 -11.36 -8.61 7.19
CA GLY A 61 -10.33 -9.44 6.58
C GLY A 61 -9.64 -8.58 5.52
N TYR A 62 -8.32 -8.42 5.68
CA TYR A 62 -7.45 -7.59 4.86
C TYR A 62 -7.38 -8.14 3.44
N GLN A 63 -8.49 -8.07 2.71
CA GLN A 63 -8.58 -8.42 1.32
C GLN A 63 -8.06 -7.22 0.52
N VAL A 64 -6.79 -7.30 0.16
CA VAL A 64 -6.11 -6.45 -0.84
C VAL A 64 -6.89 -6.38 -2.17
N LYS A 65 -7.88 -7.25 -2.39
CA LYS A 65 -8.65 -7.39 -3.62
C LYS A 65 -10.15 -7.07 -3.53
N HIS A 66 -10.75 -6.86 -2.35
CA HIS A 66 -12.17 -6.48 -2.33
C HIS A 66 -12.31 -5.00 -2.76
N LYS A 67 -12.78 -4.79 -4.00
CA LYS A 67 -13.13 -3.49 -4.63
C LYS A 67 -11.97 -2.63 -5.17
N GLY A 68 -10.80 -3.21 -5.42
CA GLY A 68 -9.68 -2.49 -6.09
C GLY A 68 -9.02 -1.41 -5.23
N VAL A 69 -8.98 -1.63 -3.91
CA VAL A 69 -8.37 -0.74 -2.92
C VAL A 69 -7.25 -1.50 -2.21
N LEU A 70 -6.07 -0.87 -2.10
CA LEU A 70 -4.97 -1.34 -1.26
C LEU A 70 -5.13 -0.78 0.13
N GLN A 71 -5.05 -1.63 1.14
CA GLN A 71 -4.89 -1.22 2.53
C GLN A 71 -3.45 -1.41 2.96
N LEU A 72 -2.84 -0.32 3.40
CA LEU A 72 -1.41 -0.22 3.68
C LEU A 72 -1.20 0.48 5.02
N VAL A 73 -0.02 0.29 5.59
CA VAL A 73 0.41 0.97 6.80
C VAL A 73 1.61 1.84 6.47
N ASN A 74 1.59 3.08 6.96
CA ASN A 74 2.77 3.92 6.92
C ASN A 74 3.78 3.39 7.95
N ASP A 75 4.94 2.94 7.48
CA ASP A 75 5.98 2.33 8.31
C ASP A 75 6.52 3.32 9.35
N THR A 76 6.58 4.61 9.01
CA THR A 76 7.12 5.64 9.89
C THR A 76 6.16 6.03 11.01
N THR A 77 4.85 6.08 10.73
CA THR A 77 3.84 6.58 11.69
C THR A 77 2.96 5.49 12.28
N GLY A 78 3.05 4.25 11.79
CA GLY A 78 2.14 3.16 12.14
C GLY A 78 0.69 3.36 11.70
N GLN A 79 0.37 4.48 11.05
CA GLN A 79 -1.00 4.82 10.70
C GLN A 79 -1.46 4.03 9.46
N PRO A 80 -2.62 3.35 9.53
CA PRO A 80 -3.20 2.70 8.37
C PRO A 80 -3.75 3.74 7.40
N PHE A 81 -3.72 3.41 6.11
CA PHE A 81 -4.37 4.18 5.06
C PHE A 81 -4.80 3.27 3.91
N ALA A 82 -5.74 3.77 3.10
CA ALA A 82 -6.25 3.05 1.95
C ALA A 82 -6.09 3.88 0.67
N VAL A 83 -5.74 3.23 -0.43
CA VAL A 83 -5.59 3.87 -1.74
C VAL A 83 -6.21 3.01 -2.84
N LYS A 84 -6.98 3.63 -3.74
CA LYS A 84 -7.54 2.93 -4.90
C LYS A 84 -6.40 2.57 -5.86
N ILE A 85 -6.35 1.32 -6.33
CA ILE A 85 -5.30 0.84 -7.26
C ILE A 85 -5.25 1.72 -8.51
N LYS A 86 -6.42 2.13 -9.04
CA LYS A 86 -6.53 3.01 -10.21
C LYS A 86 -5.90 4.40 -10.02
N LEU A 87 -5.69 4.83 -8.78
CA LEU A 87 -5.11 6.13 -8.47
C LEU A 87 -3.60 6.06 -8.22
N LEU A 88 -3.00 4.87 -8.23
CA LEU A 88 -1.56 4.72 -8.11
C LEU A 88 -0.87 5.29 -9.35
N THR A 89 0.27 5.92 -9.17
CA THR A 89 1.04 6.53 -10.26
C THR A 89 2.46 6.02 -10.30
N HIS A 90 3.08 5.84 -9.14
CA HIS A 90 4.46 5.43 -9.01
C HIS A 90 4.60 4.36 -7.92
N TYR A 91 5.51 3.43 -8.14
CA TYR A 91 5.96 2.42 -7.19
C TYR A 91 7.48 2.47 -7.15
N ASN A 92 8.07 2.72 -5.98
CA ASN A 92 9.53 2.88 -5.85
C ASN A 92 10.14 3.90 -6.83
N GLY A 93 9.42 5.00 -7.07
CA GLY A 93 9.80 6.04 -8.05
C GLY A 93 9.58 5.66 -9.52
N ILE A 94 9.22 4.41 -9.82
CA ILE A 94 8.97 3.92 -11.18
C ILE A 94 7.50 4.14 -11.54
N ARG A 95 7.24 4.72 -12.72
CA ARG A 95 5.87 4.98 -13.19
C ARG A 95 5.16 3.65 -13.49
N ILE A 96 3.93 3.54 -12.99
CA ILE A 96 3.07 2.38 -13.19
C ILE A 96 2.34 2.51 -14.52
N LEU A 97 2.41 1.44 -15.32
CA LEU A 97 1.60 1.26 -16.51
C LEU A 97 0.27 0.58 -16.11
N HIS A 98 -0.83 1.29 -16.34
CA HIS A 98 -2.19 0.87 -15.98
C HIS A 98 -2.84 -0.07 -16.98
#